data_AF-A0A920C328-F1
#
_entry.id   AF-A0A920C328-F1
#
_cell.length_a   1.000
_cell.length_b   1.000
_cell.length_c   1.000
_cell.angle_alpha   90.00
_cell.angle_beta   90.00
_cell.angle_gamma   90.00
#
_symmetry.space_group_name_H-M   'P 1'
#
loop_
_entity.id
_entity.type
_entity.pdbx_description
1 polymer ?
#
loop_
_entity_poly.entity_id
_entity_poly.type
_entity_poly.pdbx_seq_one_letter_code
_entity_poly.pdbx_strand_id
1 'polypeptide(L)'
;MDSREFRNVMGKFATGVTVITTNDGEDIHGMTANAFMSVSLEPKLITISIDNNANMLDKIKSSGQFGVSFLSDEQQDISMHFAGQKEKEGAIEFDEMEGVPAIKDSLASVVCDVDQTIVVGDHTLFIGKVIDLKLSDGEPLTFFCGKYGGYRQNEYTA
;
A
#
# COMPACT_ATOMS: atom_id res chain seq x y z
N MET A 1 28.59 -2.82 2.55
CA MET A 1 27.55 -2.51 3.55
C MET A 1 26.73 -3.77 3.76
N ASP A 2 26.48 -4.15 5.00
CA ASP A 2 25.72 -5.36 5.32
C ASP A 2 24.21 -5.17 5.04
N SER A 3 23.54 -6.18 4.50
CA SER A 3 22.13 -6.07 4.10
C SER A 3 21.18 -5.96 5.30
N ARG A 4 21.57 -6.46 6.47
CA ARG A 4 20.79 -6.29 7.70
C ARG A 4 20.97 -4.87 8.25
N GLU A 5 22.19 -4.34 8.21
CA GLU A 5 22.46 -2.94 8.56
C GLU A 5 21.61 -1.97 7.71
N PHE A 6 21.61 -2.12 6.39
CA PHE A 6 20.78 -1.29 5.50
C PHE A 6 19.30 -1.35 5.88
N ARG A 7 18.74 -2.56 6.04
CA ARG A 7 17.32 -2.75 6.43
C ARG A 7 17.00 -2.15 7.80
N ASN A 8 17.92 -2.24 8.76
CA ASN A 8 17.74 -1.63 10.08
C ASN A 8 17.67 -0.10 9.98
N VAL A 9 18.50 0.51 9.14
CA VAL A 9 18.46 1.97 8.90
C VAL A 9 17.17 2.37 8.21
N MET A 10 16.75 1.64 7.15
CA MET A 10 15.47 1.92 6.47
C MET A 10 14.27 1.79 7.41
N GLY A 11 14.28 0.80 8.30
CA GLY A 11 13.24 0.61 9.31
C GLY A 11 13.14 1.73 10.36
N LYS A 12 14.07 2.70 10.38
CA LYS A 12 13.98 3.91 11.22
C LYS A 12 13.09 4.99 10.61
N PHE A 13 12.74 4.91 9.33
CA PHE A 13 11.72 5.77 8.75
C PHE A 13 10.35 5.14 9.02
N ALA A 14 9.60 5.72 9.96
CA ALA A 14 8.26 5.24 10.28
C ALA A 14 7.31 5.52 9.10
N THR A 15 6.43 4.57 8.82
CA THR A 15 5.44 4.69 7.74
C THR A 15 4.06 4.27 8.24
N GLY A 16 3.03 4.71 7.51
CA GLY A 16 1.76 4.01 7.55
C GLY A 16 1.86 2.65 6.85
N VAL A 17 0.83 1.83 6.98
CA VAL A 17 0.73 0.55 6.28
C VAL A 17 -0.34 0.64 5.20
N THR A 18 -0.04 0.13 4.01
CA THR A 18 -0.99 0.08 2.90
C THR A 18 -1.20 -1.34 2.39
N VAL A 19 -2.35 -1.58 1.78
CA VAL A 19 -2.56 -2.74 0.91
C VAL A 19 -2.73 -2.24 -0.51
N ILE A 20 -1.88 -2.75 -1.38
CA ILE A 20 -1.97 -2.55 -2.82
C ILE A 20 -2.88 -3.64 -3.37
N THR A 21 -3.83 -3.23 -4.19
CA THR A 21 -4.88 -4.09 -4.73
C THR A 21 -4.96 -3.92 -6.23
N THR A 22 -5.32 -4.99 -6.93
CA THR A 22 -5.61 -4.93 -8.36
C THR A 22 -6.59 -6.04 -8.71
N ASN A 23 -7.26 -5.88 -9.85
CA ASN A 23 -8.15 -6.87 -10.41
C ASN A 23 -7.66 -7.18 -11.82
N ASP A 24 -7.35 -8.46 -12.10
CA ASP A 24 -6.90 -8.90 -13.42
C ASP A 24 -8.05 -9.43 -14.31
N GLY A 25 -9.30 -9.22 -13.87
CA GLY A 25 -10.52 -9.65 -14.54
C GLY A 25 -11.03 -11.02 -14.09
N GLU A 26 -10.18 -11.82 -13.44
CA GLU A 26 -10.56 -13.12 -12.88
C GLU A 26 -10.63 -13.06 -11.36
N ASP A 27 -9.59 -12.53 -10.71
CA ASP A 27 -9.45 -12.53 -9.25
C ASP A 27 -8.99 -11.17 -8.72
N ILE A 28 -9.33 -10.92 -7.45
CA ILE A 28 -8.78 -9.81 -6.67
C ILE A 28 -7.43 -10.24 -6.10
N HIS A 29 -6.40 -9.45 -6.37
CA HIS A 29 -5.06 -9.63 -5.80
C HIS A 29 -4.76 -8.52 -4.82
N GLY A 30 -4.11 -8.85 -3.70
CA GLY A 30 -3.70 -7.89 -2.68
C GLY A 30 -2.29 -8.15 -2.19
N MET A 31 -1.58 -7.08 -1.82
CA MET A 31 -0.23 -7.14 -1.26
C MET A 31 -0.01 -6.02 -0.25
N THR A 32 0.45 -6.35 0.94
CA THR A 32 0.84 -5.35 1.94
C THR A 32 2.12 -4.66 1.48
N ALA A 33 2.12 -3.34 1.51
CA ALA A 33 3.29 -2.53 1.21
C ALA A 33 3.34 -1.30 2.13
N ASN A 34 4.55 -0.81 2.37
CA ASN A 34 4.77 0.49 2.99
C ASN A 34 5.77 1.36 2.20
N ALA A 35 6.21 0.88 1.03
CA ALA A 35 7.01 1.62 0.07
C ALA A 35 6.06 2.39 -0.89
N PHE A 36 5.36 3.36 -0.31
CA PHE A 36 4.41 4.25 -0.98
C PHE A 36 4.84 5.71 -0.79
N MET A 37 4.59 6.57 -1.78
CA MET A 37 4.85 8.00 -1.67
C MET A 37 3.95 8.82 -2.60
N SER A 38 3.51 10.00 -2.15
CA SER A 38 2.93 11.02 -3.02
C SER A 38 4.02 11.72 -3.83
N VAL A 39 3.82 11.89 -5.14
CA VAL A 39 4.87 12.35 -6.08
C VAL A 39 4.59 13.74 -6.63
N SER A 40 3.35 14.00 -7.07
CA SER A 40 2.99 15.25 -7.74
C SER A 40 1.55 15.64 -7.44
N LEU A 41 1.29 16.95 -7.40
CA LEU A 41 -0.05 17.51 -7.24
C LEU A 41 -0.72 17.79 -8.59
N GLU A 42 0.05 18.24 -9.60
CA GLU A 42 -0.48 18.53 -10.95
C GLU A 42 0.52 18.05 -12.03
N PRO A 43 0.23 16.92 -12.72
CA PRO A 43 -0.89 16.01 -12.47
C PRO A 43 -0.76 15.30 -11.12
N LYS A 44 -1.87 14.76 -10.59
CA LYS A 44 -1.91 14.02 -9.33
C LYS A 44 -1.25 12.66 -9.52
N LEU A 45 -0.03 12.49 -9.00
CA LEU A 45 0.76 11.26 -9.12
C LEU A 45 1.18 10.73 -7.77
N ILE A 46 1.18 9.40 -7.64
CA ILE A 46 1.76 8.67 -6.52
C ILE A 46 2.73 7.61 -7.06
N THR A 47 3.49 6.97 -6.17
CA THR A 47 4.30 5.81 -6.52
C THR A 47 4.22 4.70 -5.48
N ILE A 48 4.30 3.47 -5.96
CA ILE A 48 4.49 2.25 -5.17
C ILE A 48 5.75 1.54 -5.68
N SER A 49 6.51 0.94 -4.76
CA SER A 49 7.68 0.11 -5.08
C SER A 49 7.37 -1.36 -4.82
N ILE A 50 7.53 -2.21 -5.83
CA ILE A 50 7.20 -3.63 -5.78
C ILE A 50 8.46 -4.45 -6.03
N ASP A 51 8.73 -5.45 -5.17
CA ASP A 51 9.83 -6.39 -5.37
C ASP A 51 9.66 -7.12 -6.71
N ASN A 52 10.75 -7.29 -7.46
CA ASN A 52 10.68 -7.89 -8.79
C ASN A 52 10.25 -9.37 -8.79
N ASN A 53 10.27 -10.03 -7.63
CA ASN A 53 9.81 -11.42 -7.44
C ASN A 53 8.39 -11.50 -6.85
N ALA A 54 7.74 -10.37 -6.55
CA ALA A 54 6.37 -10.38 -6.04
C ALA A 54 5.38 -10.67 -7.17
N ASN A 55 4.46 -11.62 -6.96
CA ASN A 55 3.39 -11.94 -7.92
C ASN A 55 2.57 -10.70 -8.31
N MET A 56 2.41 -9.75 -7.39
CA MET A 56 1.70 -8.49 -7.61
C MET A 56 2.25 -7.67 -8.80
N LEU A 57 3.55 -7.79 -9.10
CA LEU A 57 4.19 -7.04 -10.18
C LEU A 57 3.57 -7.38 -11.54
N ASP A 58 3.38 -8.66 -11.84
CA ASP A 58 2.79 -9.10 -13.11
C ASP A 58 1.29 -8.81 -13.15
N LYS A 59 0.61 -8.87 -12.00
CA LYS A 59 -0.82 -8.54 -11.88
C LYS A 59 -1.09 -7.07 -12.22
N ILE A 60 -0.32 -6.14 -11.66
CA ILE A 60 -0.46 -4.70 -11.96
C ILE A 60 -0.08 -4.41 -13.42
N LYS A 61 0.95 -5.05 -13.96
CA LYS A 61 1.31 -4.89 -15.38
C LYS A 61 0.19 -5.35 -16.31
N SER A 62 -0.49 -6.44 -15.96
CA SER A 62 -1.57 -7.01 -16.76
C SER A 62 -2.85 -6.18 -16.68
N SER A 63 -3.23 -5.70 -15.49
CA SER A 63 -4.44 -4.91 -15.29
C SER A 63 -4.29 -3.46 -15.73
N GLY A 64 -3.09 -2.88 -15.65
CA GLY A 64 -2.83 -1.47 -15.93
C GLY A 64 -3.38 -0.51 -14.87
N GLN A 65 -3.93 -1.03 -13.78
CA GLN A 65 -4.55 -0.25 -12.70
C GLN A 65 -4.23 -0.85 -11.33
N PHE A 66 -4.20 0.00 -10.31
CA PHE A 66 -4.04 -0.45 -8.94
C PHE A 66 -4.70 0.49 -7.93
N GLY A 67 -5.14 -0.10 -6.83
CA GLY A 67 -5.68 0.57 -5.66
C GLY A 67 -4.66 0.57 -4.54
N VAL A 68 -4.63 1.63 -3.74
CA VAL A 68 -3.82 1.74 -2.51
C VAL A 68 -4.77 2.06 -1.37
N SER A 69 -4.92 1.13 -0.43
CA SER A 69 -5.73 1.31 0.78
C SER A 69 -4.83 1.56 1.98
N PHE A 70 -5.01 2.68 2.66
CA PHE A 70 -4.27 3.09 3.85
C PHE A 70 -4.97 2.48 5.06
N LEU A 71 -4.29 1.59 5.77
CA LEU A 71 -4.92 0.81 6.82
C LEU A 71 -5.09 1.60 8.12
N SER A 72 -6.24 1.41 8.77
CA SER A 72 -6.46 1.86 10.14
C SER A 72 -5.76 0.94 11.14
N ASP A 73 -5.55 1.42 12.37
CA ASP A 73 -4.95 0.66 13.47
C ASP A 73 -5.71 -0.62 13.85
N GLU A 74 -6.99 -0.71 13.48
CA GLU A 74 -7.83 -1.91 13.61
C GLU A 74 -7.54 -3.00 12.56
N GLN A 75 -6.84 -2.68 11.47
CA GLN A 75 -6.65 -3.55 10.29
C GLN A 75 -5.30 -4.27 10.25
N GLN A 76 -4.67 -4.51 11.40
CA GLN A 76 -3.40 -5.24 11.47
C GLN A 76 -3.50 -6.66 10.89
N ASP A 77 -4.64 -7.33 11.06
CA ASP A 77 -4.86 -8.68 10.54
C ASP A 77 -4.93 -8.72 9.00
N ILE A 78 -5.55 -7.72 8.37
CA ILE A 78 -5.54 -7.52 6.92
C ILE A 78 -4.10 -7.33 6.43
N SER A 79 -3.32 -6.48 7.11
CA SER A 79 -1.89 -6.30 6.80
C SER A 79 -1.12 -7.62 6.85
N MET A 80 -1.33 -8.44 7.89
CA MET A 80 -0.64 -9.73 8.03
C MET A 80 -1.07 -10.73 6.95
N HIS A 81 -2.34 -10.71 6.52
CA HIS A 81 -2.85 -11.56 5.46
C HIS A 81 -2.18 -11.24 4.13
N PHE A 82 -2.22 -9.98 3.69
CA PHE A 82 -1.62 -9.57 2.42
C PHE A 82 -0.08 -9.47 2.46
N ALA A 83 0.54 -9.62 3.63
CA ALA A 83 1.98 -9.84 3.76
C ALA A 83 2.37 -11.34 3.70
N GLY A 84 1.40 -12.25 3.58
CA GLY A 84 1.62 -13.70 3.59
C GLY A 84 2.09 -14.25 4.95
N GLN A 85 1.86 -13.52 6.04
CA GLN A 85 2.34 -13.87 7.38
C GLN A 85 1.32 -14.67 8.19
N LYS A 86 0.04 -14.28 8.11
CA LYS A 86 -1.06 -14.95 8.80
C LYS A 86 -2.34 -14.69 8.03
N GLU A 87 -3.07 -15.76 7.69
CA GLU A 87 -4.40 -15.60 7.11
C GLU A 87 -5.36 -14.93 8.09
N LYS A 88 -6.11 -13.93 7.61
CA LYS A 88 -7.18 -13.30 8.39
C LYS A 88 -8.33 -14.29 8.57
N GLU A 89 -8.90 -14.30 9.77
CA GLU A 89 -10.13 -15.04 10.04
C GLU A 89 -11.33 -14.26 9.49
N GLY A 90 -12.20 -14.97 8.77
CA GLY A 90 -13.37 -14.39 8.10
C GLY A 90 -13.04 -13.83 6.70
N ALA A 91 -14.07 -13.27 6.07
CA ALA A 91 -13.93 -12.66 4.75
C ALA A 91 -13.22 -11.30 4.83
N ILE A 92 -12.45 -10.98 3.79
CA ILE A 92 -11.97 -9.61 3.54
C ILE A 92 -12.98 -8.95 2.63
N GLU A 93 -13.54 -7.83 3.09
CA GLU A 93 -14.51 -7.06 2.33
C GLU A 93 -13.81 -5.96 1.53
N PHE A 94 -14.30 -5.73 0.32
CA PHE A 94 -13.77 -4.71 -0.59
C PHE A 94 -14.90 -3.78 -1.03
N ASP A 95 -14.58 -2.49 -1.10
CA ASP A 95 -15.35 -1.53 -1.89
C ASP A 95 -14.83 -1.57 -3.35
N GLU A 96 -15.70 -1.33 -4.33
CA GLU A 96 -15.29 -1.15 -5.72
C GLU A 96 -15.19 0.35 -6.04
N MET A 97 -14.04 0.77 -6.59
CA MET A 97 -13.77 2.15 -6.98
C MET A 97 -13.17 2.13 -8.39
N GLU A 98 -13.88 2.67 -9.39
CA GLU A 98 -13.45 2.62 -10.80
C GLU A 98 -13.09 1.20 -11.30
N GLY A 99 -13.81 0.17 -10.83
CA GLY A 99 -13.54 -1.24 -11.16
C GLY A 99 -12.34 -1.85 -10.42
N VAL A 100 -11.65 -1.08 -9.58
CA VAL A 100 -10.53 -1.52 -8.76
C VAL A 100 -11.01 -1.77 -7.31
N PRO A 101 -10.69 -2.93 -6.72
CA PRO A 101 -11.06 -3.22 -5.34
C PRO A 101 -10.24 -2.37 -4.37
N ALA A 102 -10.87 -1.85 -3.33
CA ALA A 102 -10.24 -1.16 -2.22
C ALA A 102 -10.64 -1.80 -0.90
N ILE A 103 -9.74 -1.88 0.08
CA ILE A 103 -10.06 -2.47 1.39
C ILE A 103 -11.15 -1.65 2.05
N LYS A 104 -12.25 -2.31 2.42
CA LYS A 104 -13.36 -1.67 3.11
C LYS A 104 -12.92 -1.18 4.49
N ASP A 105 -13.46 -0.04 4.91
CA ASP A 105 -13.16 0.62 6.20
C ASP A 105 -11.69 1.03 6.37
N SER A 106 -10.94 1.14 5.25
CA SER A 106 -9.63 1.78 5.24
C SER A 106 -9.74 3.28 5.57
N LEU A 107 -8.67 3.87 6.09
CA LEU A 107 -8.61 5.31 6.37
C LEU A 107 -8.66 6.15 5.10
N ALA A 108 -8.07 5.64 4.03
CA ALA A 108 -8.12 6.25 2.73
C ALA A 108 -7.91 5.19 1.65
N SER A 109 -8.48 5.45 0.48
CA SER A 109 -8.27 4.63 -0.71
C SER A 109 -7.96 5.52 -1.90
N VAL A 110 -7.01 5.08 -2.71
CA VAL A 110 -6.54 5.80 -3.91
C VAL A 110 -6.54 4.83 -5.07
N VAL A 111 -7.21 5.17 -6.17
CA VAL A 111 -7.19 4.37 -7.40
C VAL A 111 -6.35 5.07 -8.45
N CYS A 112 -5.50 4.31 -9.12
CA CYS A 112 -4.57 4.81 -10.11
C CYS A 112 -4.60 4.00 -11.41
N ASP A 113 -4.52 4.73 -12.53
CA ASP A 113 -4.00 4.17 -13.79
C ASP A 113 -2.47 4.18 -13.73
N VAL A 114 -1.83 3.13 -14.24
CA VAL A 114 -0.36 3.10 -14.37
C VAL A 114 0.08 4.10 -15.45
N ASP A 115 0.82 5.14 -15.04
CA ASP A 115 1.40 6.16 -15.91
C ASP A 115 2.78 5.73 -16.43
N GLN A 116 3.64 5.28 -15.51
CA GLN A 116 5.00 4.84 -15.82
C GLN A 116 5.40 3.62 -14.99
N THR A 117 6.31 2.81 -15.55
CA THR A 117 6.94 1.68 -14.86
C THR A 117 8.45 1.80 -14.99
N ILE A 118 9.16 1.86 -13.87
CA ILE A 118 10.60 2.10 -13.83
C ILE A 118 11.26 1.00 -13.00
N VAL A 119 12.10 0.18 -13.64
CA VAL A 119 12.88 -0.86 -12.95
C VAL A 119 14.07 -0.20 -12.24
N VAL A 120 14.17 -0.38 -10.92
CA VAL A 120 15.21 0.18 -10.06
C VAL A 120 15.79 -0.93 -9.17
N GLY A 121 16.88 -1.53 -9.63
CA GLY A 121 17.54 -2.60 -8.88
C GLY A 121 16.65 -3.84 -8.75
N ASP A 122 16.38 -4.27 -7.52
CA ASP A 122 15.54 -5.41 -7.19
C ASP A 122 14.04 -5.07 -7.08
N HIS A 123 13.67 -3.80 -7.31
CA HIS A 123 12.29 -3.35 -7.31
C HIS A 123 11.88 -2.71 -8.63
N THR A 124 10.58 -2.63 -8.87
CA THR A 124 9.95 -1.85 -9.93
C THR A 124 9.06 -0.79 -9.29
N LEU A 125 9.28 0.46 -9.67
CA LEU A 125 8.41 1.57 -9.31
C LEU A 125 7.27 1.66 -10.32
N PHE A 126 6.04 1.64 -9.82
CA PHE A 126 4.88 2.05 -10.59
C PHE A 126 4.55 3.49 -10.22
N ILE A 127 4.52 4.38 -11.21
CA ILE A 127 3.98 5.73 -11.07
C ILE A 127 2.52 5.64 -11.47
N GLY A 128 1.63 5.97 -10.54
CA GLY A 128 0.19 5.94 -10.73
C GLY A 128 -0.36 7.35 -10.92
N LYS A 129 -1.16 7.56 -11.97
CA LYS A 129 -2.00 8.74 -12.11
C LYS A 129 -3.29 8.51 -11.36
N VAL A 130 -3.55 9.34 -10.35
CA VAL A 130 -4.73 9.21 -9.50
C VAL A 130 -6.00 9.53 -10.30
N ILE A 131 -6.96 8.61 -10.27
CA ILE A 131 -8.26 8.75 -10.94
C ILE A 131 -9.43 8.84 -9.95
N ASP A 132 -9.30 8.25 -8.76
CA ASP A 132 -10.31 8.33 -7.69
C ASP A 132 -9.68 8.28 -6.29
N LEU A 133 -10.38 8.86 -5.31
CA LEU A 133 -9.94 9.02 -3.91
C LEU A 133 -11.13 8.90 -2.96
N LYS A 134 -10.95 8.15 -1.86
CA LYS A 134 -11.88 8.08 -0.73
C LYS A 134 -11.13 8.35 0.57
N LEU A 135 -11.77 9.08 1.48
CA LEU A 135 -11.26 9.42 2.80
C LEU A 135 -12.27 8.97 3.87
N SER A 136 -11.75 8.47 4.98
CA SER A 136 -12.48 8.06 6.17
C SER A 136 -11.83 8.65 7.43
N ASP A 137 -12.56 8.67 8.54
CA ASP A 137 -12.02 9.02 9.85
C ASP A 137 -11.35 7.80 10.54
N GLY A 138 -10.41 8.04 11.45
CA GLY A 138 -9.77 7.01 12.26
C GLY A 138 -8.27 7.27 12.47
N GLU A 139 -7.59 6.29 13.09
CA GLU A 139 -6.16 6.37 13.40
C GLU A 139 -5.34 5.37 12.56
N PRO A 140 -4.14 5.73 12.09
CA PRO A 140 -3.37 4.90 11.16
C PRO A 140 -2.66 3.73 11.85
N LEU A 141 -2.66 2.59 11.16
CA LEU A 141 -1.70 1.54 11.43
C LEU A 141 -0.32 2.02 11.00
N THR A 142 0.64 1.97 11.92
CA THR A 142 2.01 2.39 11.69
C THR A 142 2.97 1.20 11.70
N PHE A 143 4.08 1.34 10.99
CA PHE A 143 5.16 0.37 10.98
C PHE A 143 6.50 1.05 11.25
N PHE A 144 7.21 0.56 12.27
CA PHE A 144 8.50 1.12 12.69
C PHE A 144 9.40 0.03 13.27
N CYS A 145 10.64 -0.04 12.77
CA CYS A 145 11.65 -1.03 13.20
C CYS A 145 11.13 -2.48 13.18
N GLY A 146 10.35 -2.86 12.17
CA GLY A 146 9.82 -4.22 12.03
C GLY A 146 8.63 -4.54 12.94
N LYS A 147 7.97 -3.53 13.52
CA LYS A 147 6.86 -3.69 14.46
C LYS A 147 5.68 -2.82 14.04
N TYR A 148 4.47 -3.36 14.22
CA TYR A 148 3.24 -2.57 14.16
C TYR A 148 3.12 -1.66 15.38
N GLY A 149 2.42 -0.55 15.20
CA GLY A 149 2.04 0.39 16.25
C GLY A 149 0.90 1.30 15.78
N GLY A 150 0.54 2.29 16.60
CA GLY A 150 -0.44 3.32 16.25
C GLY A 150 0.16 4.72 16.29
N TYR A 151 -0.54 5.68 15.72
CA TYR A 151 -0.24 7.09 15.90
C TYR A 151 -0.56 7.54 17.33
N ARG A 152 0.28 8.42 17.87
CA ARG A 152 0.00 9.13 19.12
C ARG A 152 0.26 10.60 18.89
N GLN A 153 -0.78 11.40 19.00
CA GLN A 153 -0.66 12.85 18.95
C GLN A 153 0.17 13.35 20.15
N ASN A 154 1.15 14.22 19.87
CA ASN A 154 1.88 14.94 20.91
C ASN A 154 1.08 16.19 21.32
N GLU A 155 1.24 16.63 22.57
CA GLU A 155 0.52 17.78 23.15
C GLU A 155 0.84 19.12 22.48
N TYR A 156 1.84 19.17 21.60
CA TYR A 156 2.25 20.37 20.87
C TYR A 156 2.13 20.13 19.37
N THR A 157 1.19 20.82 18.73
CA THR A 157 1.08 20.92 17.27
C THR A 157 2.09 21.93 16.75
N ALA A 158 2.76 21.58 15.65
CA ALA A 158 3.65 22.48 14.90
C ALA A 158 2.85 23.59 14.19
#